data_AF-A0A0M0KBD7-F1
#
_entry.id   AF-A0A0M0KBD7-F1
#
_cell.length_a   1.000
_cell.length_b   1.000
_cell.length_c   1.000
_cell.angle_alpha   90.00
_cell.angle_beta   90.00
_cell.angle_gamma   90.00
#
_symmetry.space_group_name_H-M   'P 1'
#
loop_
_entity.id
_entity.type
_entity.pdbx_description
1 polymer ?
#
loop_
_entity_poly.entity_id
_entity_poly.type
_entity_poly.pdbx_seq_one_letter_code
_entity_poly.pdbx_strand_id
1 'polypeptide(L)'
;MQEQIQEYAKRLKLSWIRENYREVEAANTEEYLLKLFEKEIEQREERKINLLFKAATLPNVSGKPFDWKDIQLGQGLSQQSLLDGEFIESKENMVFYGGVGAGKTYLSTLIGMNAIQKYGKRVKFYTIASLANELLEANDKGNLNKLFKKIEKLDLLILDELGY
;
A
#
# COMPACT_ATOMS: atom_id res chain seq x y z
N MET A 1 34.04 15.03 14.45
CA MET A 1 32.85 14.50 15.14
C MET A 1 31.59 14.56 14.28
N GLN A 2 31.13 15.72 13.79
CA GLN A 2 29.95 15.80 12.90
C GLN A 2 30.08 14.95 11.63
N GLU A 3 31.21 15.06 10.93
CA GLU A 3 31.45 14.27 9.71
C GLU A 3 31.44 12.78 9.98
N GLN A 4 32.04 12.34 11.10
CA GLN A 4 32.03 10.93 11.51
C GLN A 4 30.61 10.43 11.81
N ILE A 5 29.79 11.23 12.50
CA ILE A 5 28.37 10.89 12.75
C ILE A 5 27.63 10.72 11.42
N GLN A 6 27.81 11.65 10.47
CA GLN A 6 27.15 11.56 9.17
C GLN A 6 27.64 10.37 8.33
N GLU A 7 28.93 10.07 8.36
CA GLU A 7 29.53 8.93 7.68
C GLU A 7 29.01 7.61 8.25
N TYR A 8 29.00 7.48 9.58
CA TYR A 8 28.48 6.29 10.25
C TYR A 8 26.98 6.13 10.05
N ALA A 9 26.20 7.22 10.16
CA ALA A 9 24.78 7.21 9.86
C ALA A 9 24.51 6.77 8.41
N LYS A 10 25.29 7.25 7.44
CA LYS A 10 25.21 6.79 6.04
C LYS A 10 25.50 5.29 5.92
N ARG A 11 26.56 4.79 6.56
CA ARG A 11 26.94 3.36 6.53
C ARG A 11 25.88 2.46 7.16
N LEU A 12 25.21 2.93 8.21
CA LEU A 12 24.11 2.26 8.91
C LEU A 12 22.74 2.50 8.25
N LYS A 13 22.69 3.25 7.14
CA LYS A 13 21.47 3.66 6.43
C LYS A 13 20.48 4.47 7.29
N LEU A 14 20.97 5.18 8.31
CA LEU A 14 20.18 6.05 9.19
C LEU A 14 19.98 7.40 8.50
N SER A 15 19.00 7.44 7.59
CA SER A 15 18.86 8.58 6.66
C SER A 15 18.33 9.82 7.35
N TRP A 16 17.36 9.67 8.25
CA TRP A 16 16.76 10.75 9.00
C TRP A 16 17.79 11.32 9.99
N ILE A 17 18.43 10.45 10.77
CA ILE A 17 19.42 10.84 11.78
C ILE A 17 20.58 11.60 11.13
N ARG A 18 21.07 11.13 9.98
CA ARG A 18 22.19 11.78 9.26
C ARG A 18 21.94 13.26 9.00
N GLU A 19 20.70 13.63 8.73
CA GLU A 19 20.29 14.98 8.33
C GLU A 19 19.78 15.82 9.53
N ASN A 20 19.10 15.19 10.49
CA ASN A 20 18.25 15.92 11.46
C ASN A 20 18.65 15.73 12.94
N TYR A 21 19.71 14.98 13.27
CA TYR A 21 20.02 14.64 14.67
C TYR A 21 20.18 15.86 15.61
N ARG A 22 20.54 17.03 15.07
CA ARG A 22 20.74 18.27 15.85
C ARG A 22 19.45 18.97 16.24
N GLU A 23 18.35 18.66 15.57
CA GLU A 23 17.05 19.31 15.79
C GLU A 23 16.25 18.63 16.90
N VAL A 24 16.76 17.52 17.44
CA VAL A 24 16.10 16.76 18.51
C VAL A 24 16.46 17.34 19.86
N GLU A 25 15.45 17.88 20.54
CA GLU A 25 15.53 18.31 21.94
C GLU A 25 15.15 17.17 22.88
N ALA A 26 15.93 16.97 23.95
CA ALA A 26 15.70 15.95 24.97
C ALA A 26 16.31 16.37 26.32
N ALA A 27 15.75 15.90 27.42
CA ALA A 27 16.20 16.25 28.77
C ALA A 27 17.46 15.49 29.20
N ASN A 28 17.70 14.30 28.63
CA ASN A 28 18.87 13.48 28.91
C ASN A 28 19.31 12.65 27.69
N THR A 29 20.46 11.97 27.82
CA THR A 29 21.06 11.17 26.75
C THR A 29 20.20 9.99 26.30
N GLU A 30 19.51 9.33 27.22
CA GLU A 30 18.66 8.16 26.89
C GLU A 30 17.43 8.60 26.09
N GLU A 31 16.78 9.68 26.50
CA GLU A 31 15.66 10.29 25.78
C GLU A 31 16.09 10.80 24.40
N TYR A 32 17.27 11.42 24.30
CA TYR A 32 17.82 11.84 23.02
C TYR A 32 18.00 10.67 22.06
N LEU A 33 18.62 9.58 22.55
CA LEU A 33 18.85 8.38 21.75
C LEU A 33 17.53 7.73 21.32
N LEU A 34 16.54 7.66 22.22
CA LEU A 34 15.21 7.13 21.93
C LEU A 34 14.54 7.93 20.81
N LYS A 35 14.47 9.26 20.93
CA LYS A 35 13.85 10.15 19.95
C LYS A 35 14.50 10.05 18.56
N LEU A 36 15.83 9.91 18.51
CA LEU A 36 16.53 9.68 17.24
C LEU A 36 16.06 8.40 16.55
N PHE A 37 15.94 7.30 17.30
CA PHE A 37 15.49 6.03 16.73
C PHE A 37 14.01 6.05 16.35
N GLU A 38 13.14 6.64 17.18
CA GLU A 38 11.72 6.80 16.86
C GLU A 38 11.54 7.53 15.53
N LYS A 39 12.21 8.68 15.35
CA LYS A 39 12.11 9.46 14.11
C LYS A 39 12.68 8.76 12.89
N GLU A 40 13.77 8.00 13.05
CA GLU A 40 14.31 7.18 11.97
C GLU A 40 13.35 6.05 11.57
N ILE A 41 12.70 5.40 12.54
CA ILE A 41 11.72 4.35 12.31
C ILE A 41 10.49 4.93 11.60
N GLU A 42 9.92 6.01 12.12
CA GLU A 42 8.79 6.74 11.52
C GLU A 42 9.08 7.09 10.05
N GLN A 43 10.23 7.71 9.76
CA GLN A 43 10.59 8.07 8.38
C GLN A 43 10.73 6.83 7.48
N ARG A 44 11.26 5.72 7.98
CA ARG A 44 11.40 4.47 7.21
C ARG A 44 10.03 3.84 6.90
N GLU A 45 9.13 3.84 7.87
CA GLU A 45 7.76 3.36 7.70
C GLU A 45 6.99 4.21 6.69
N GLU A 46 7.03 5.54 6.83
CA GLU A 46 6.43 6.45 5.86
C GLU A 46 6.98 6.24 4.45
N ARG A 47 8.31 6.10 4.30
CA ARG A 47 8.93 5.82 2.99
C ARG A 47 8.45 4.49 2.42
N LYS A 48 8.35 3.44 3.24
CA LYS A 48 7.83 2.14 2.80
C LYS A 48 6.38 2.27 2.32
N ILE A 49 5.52 2.91 3.10
CA ILE A 49 4.11 3.15 2.75
C ILE A 49 4.00 3.95 1.44
N ASN A 50 4.76 5.03 1.31
CA ASN A 50 4.78 5.85 0.09
C ASN A 50 5.23 5.06 -1.15
N LEU A 51 6.20 4.15 -1.02
CA LEU A 51 6.63 3.27 -2.10
C LEU A 51 5.53 2.27 -2.49
N LEU A 52 4.81 1.71 -1.51
CA LEU A 52 3.69 0.81 -1.75
C LEU A 52 2.54 1.53 -2.47
N PHE A 53 2.17 2.73 -2.03
CA PHE A 53 1.16 3.55 -2.72
C PHE A 53 1.53 3.85 -4.17
N LYS A 54 2.79 4.25 -4.41
CA LYS A 54 3.29 4.48 -5.78
C LYS A 54 3.22 3.22 -6.64
N ALA A 55 3.55 2.07 -6.08
CA ALA A 55 3.51 0.79 -6.80
C ALA A 55 2.08 0.35 -7.09
N ALA A 56 1.12 0.65 -6.20
CA ALA A 56 -0.24 0.16 -6.25
C ALA A 56 -1.09 0.73 -7.40
N THR A 57 -0.72 1.90 -7.94
CA THR A 57 -1.44 2.57 -9.05
C THR A 57 -2.95 2.67 -8.82
N LEU A 58 -3.34 2.91 -7.57
CA LEU A 58 -4.74 3.09 -7.19
C LEU A 58 -5.32 4.37 -7.82
N PRO A 59 -6.60 4.36 -8.21
CA PRO A 59 -7.31 5.57 -8.64
C PRO A 59 -7.30 6.65 -7.55
N ASN A 60 -7.30 7.92 -7.96
CA ASN A 60 -7.45 9.02 -7.02
C ASN A 60 -8.91 9.08 -6.53
N VAL A 61 -9.07 8.99 -5.20
CA VAL A 61 -10.38 9.01 -4.54
C VAL A 61 -10.44 10.13 -3.51
N SER A 62 -11.64 10.68 -3.31
CA SER A 62 -11.85 11.88 -2.48
C SER A 62 -11.60 11.72 -0.97
N GLY A 63 -11.25 10.51 -0.50
CA GLY A 63 -11.01 10.20 0.92
C GLY A 63 -12.26 10.26 1.81
N LYS A 64 -13.45 10.41 1.22
CA LYS A 64 -14.72 10.40 1.97
C LYS A 64 -15.08 8.99 2.46
N PRO A 65 -15.82 8.85 3.56
CA PRO A 65 -16.40 7.58 3.93
C PRO A 65 -17.25 7.00 2.80
N PHE A 66 -17.24 5.67 2.65
CA PHE A 66 -18.09 4.96 1.71
C PHE A 66 -19.56 5.04 2.16
N ASP A 67 -20.50 5.24 1.23
CA ASP A 67 -21.95 5.20 1.54
C ASP A 67 -22.48 3.77 1.40
N TRP A 68 -22.87 3.16 2.52
CA TRP A 68 -23.26 1.75 2.59
C TRP A 68 -24.76 1.49 2.39
N LYS A 69 -25.59 2.52 2.15
CA LYS A 69 -27.06 2.39 2.16
C LYS A 69 -27.61 1.30 1.24
N ASP A 70 -27.04 1.15 0.05
CA ASP A 70 -27.54 0.23 -0.99
C ASP A 70 -26.64 -1.00 -1.19
N ILE A 71 -25.74 -1.29 -0.24
CA ILE A 71 -24.84 -2.44 -0.32
C ILE A 71 -25.39 -3.63 0.46
N GLN A 72 -25.48 -4.77 -0.22
CA GLN A 72 -25.73 -6.06 0.41
C GLN A 72 -24.40 -6.79 0.59
N LEU A 73 -24.04 -7.05 1.85
CA LEU A 73 -22.87 -7.87 2.19
C LEU A 73 -23.25 -9.35 2.22
N GLY A 74 -22.30 -10.21 1.84
CA GLY A 74 -22.45 -11.65 1.99
C GLY A 74 -22.56 -12.07 3.45
N GLN A 75 -23.05 -13.28 3.71
CA GLN A 75 -23.16 -13.80 5.08
C GLN A 75 -21.78 -13.85 5.74
N GLY A 76 -21.68 -13.36 6.98
CA GLY A 76 -20.44 -13.33 7.74
C GLY A 76 -19.48 -12.18 7.42
N LEU A 77 -19.79 -11.35 6.41
CA LEU A 77 -19.00 -10.15 6.10
C LEU A 77 -19.58 -8.94 6.83
N SER A 78 -18.73 -8.23 7.56
CA SER A 78 -19.06 -6.93 8.15
C SER A 78 -18.44 -5.81 7.31
N GLN A 79 -18.97 -4.59 7.41
CA GLN A 79 -18.39 -3.42 6.75
C GLN A 79 -16.94 -3.20 7.19
N GLN A 80 -16.67 -3.38 8.48
CA GLN A 80 -15.34 -3.20 9.06
C GLN A 80 -14.36 -4.26 8.56
N SER A 81 -14.74 -5.54 8.62
CA SER A 81 -13.87 -6.64 8.15
C SER A 81 -13.55 -6.54 6.67
N LEU A 82 -14.50 -6.05 5.86
CA LEU A 82 -14.26 -5.76 4.45
C LEU A 82 -13.27 -4.59 4.25
N LEU A 83 -13.45 -3.47 4.96
CA LEU A 83 -12.58 -2.31 4.87
C LEU A 83 -11.16 -2.55 5.39
N ASP A 84 -11.03 -3.39 6.41
CA ASP A 84 -9.74 -3.80 6.97
C ASP A 84 -9.08 -4.91 6.14
N GLY A 85 -9.81 -5.51 5.19
CA GLY A 85 -9.28 -6.48 4.25
C GLY A 85 -8.98 -7.84 4.87
N GLU A 86 -9.77 -8.28 5.86
CA GLU A 86 -9.55 -9.58 6.54
C GLU A 86 -9.54 -10.77 5.56
N PHE A 87 -10.30 -10.68 4.48
CA PHE A 87 -10.34 -11.67 3.40
C PHE A 87 -8.96 -11.91 2.75
N ILE A 88 -8.05 -10.92 2.81
CA ILE A 88 -6.69 -11.00 2.26
C ILE A 88 -5.89 -12.07 3.02
N GLU A 89 -6.02 -12.11 4.35
CA GLU A 89 -5.33 -13.11 5.19
C GLU A 89 -5.93 -14.50 4.98
N SER A 90 -7.25 -14.58 4.82
CA SER A 90 -7.97 -15.81 4.50
C SER A 90 -7.74 -16.30 3.07
N LYS A 91 -7.05 -15.52 2.23
CA LYS A 91 -6.83 -15.78 0.79
C LYS A 91 -8.13 -16.01 0.01
N GLU A 92 -9.17 -15.29 0.40
CA GLU A 92 -10.47 -15.34 -0.25
C GLU A 92 -10.57 -14.27 -1.35
N ASN A 93 -11.39 -14.55 -2.36
CA ASN A 93 -11.64 -13.59 -3.43
C ASN A 93 -12.92 -12.81 -3.14
N MET A 94 -12.85 -11.49 -3.31
CA MET A 94 -14.02 -10.61 -3.21
C MET A 94 -14.48 -10.18 -4.60
N VAL A 95 -15.78 -10.33 -4.86
CA VAL A 95 -16.41 -9.91 -6.11
C VAL A 95 -17.46 -8.86 -5.80
N PHE A 96 -17.30 -7.68 -6.39
CA PHE A 96 -18.29 -6.60 -6.27
C PHE A 96 -19.20 -6.62 -7.50
N TYR A 97 -20.48 -6.83 -7.26
CA TYR A 97 -21.50 -6.87 -8.30
C TYR A 97 -22.54 -5.75 -8.08
N GLY A 98 -22.89 -5.03 -9.14
CA GLY A 98 -23.84 -3.93 -9.08
C GLY A 98 -23.74 -3.00 -10.28
N GLY A 99 -24.69 -2.07 -10.40
CA GLY A 99 -24.77 -1.13 -11.52
C GLY A 99 -23.57 -0.17 -11.64
N VAL A 100 -23.50 0.54 -12.77
CA VAL A 100 -22.54 1.65 -12.95
C VAL A 100 -22.83 2.73 -11.91
N GLY A 101 -21.78 3.29 -11.30
CA GLY A 101 -21.92 4.32 -10.26
C GLY A 101 -22.21 3.79 -8.86
N ALA A 102 -22.37 2.48 -8.64
CA ALA A 102 -22.58 1.88 -7.31
C ALA A 102 -21.35 1.93 -6.38
N GLY A 103 -20.30 2.67 -6.74
CA GLY A 103 -19.10 2.82 -5.90
C GLY A 103 -18.15 1.63 -5.87
N LYS A 104 -18.27 0.63 -6.75
CA LYS A 104 -17.39 -0.57 -6.77
C LYS A 104 -15.90 -0.22 -6.79
N THR A 105 -15.48 0.61 -7.76
CA THR A 105 -14.11 1.13 -7.90
C THR A 105 -13.68 1.92 -6.66
N TYR A 106 -14.60 2.70 -6.10
CA TYR A 106 -14.33 3.52 -4.91
C TYR A 106 -14.07 2.63 -3.69
N LEU A 107 -14.92 1.62 -3.46
CA LEU A 107 -14.79 0.67 -2.37
C LEU A 107 -13.51 -0.16 -2.48
N SER A 108 -13.21 -0.73 -3.65
CA SER A 108 -11.99 -1.51 -3.87
C SER A 108 -10.75 -0.66 -3.65
N THR A 109 -10.78 0.60 -4.09
CA THR A 109 -9.71 1.56 -3.83
C THR A 109 -9.53 1.82 -2.34
N LEU A 110 -10.60 2.09 -1.59
CA LEU A 110 -10.53 2.31 -0.14
C LEU A 110 -9.95 1.10 0.61
N ILE A 111 -10.35 -0.11 0.23
CA ILE A 111 -9.79 -1.36 0.78
C ILE A 111 -8.29 -1.44 0.48
N GLY A 112 -7.89 -1.18 -0.77
CA GLY A 112 -6.48 -1.16 -1.16
C GLY A 112 -5.67 -0.12 -0.39
N MET A 113 -6.23 1.09 -0.18
CA MET A 113 -5.59 2.13 0.62
C MET A 113 -5.41 1.71 2.07
N ASN A 114 -6.44 1.14 2.70
CA ASN A 114 -6.37 0.63 4.07
C ASN A 114 -5.36 -0.51 4.21
N ALA A 115 -5.36 -1.46 3.27
CA ALA A 115 -4.42 -2.57 3.22
C ALA A 115 -2.96 -2.09 3.18
N ILE A 116 -2.67 -1.03 2.40
CA ILE A 116 -1.35 -0.41 2.37
C ILE A 116 -1.08 0.33 3.68
N GLN A 117 -1.94 1.29 4.05
CA GLN A 117 -1.65 2.24 5.12
C GLN A 117 -1.60 1.61 6.51
N LYS A 118 -2.53 0.70 6.82
CA LYS A 118 -2.61 0.07 8.15
C LYS A 118 -1.73 -1.17 8.27
N TYR A 119 -1.63 -1.96 7.20
CA TYR A 119 -1.03 -3.29 7.26
C TYR A 119 0.22 -3.45 6.39
N GLY A 120 0.62 -2.42 5.65
CA GLY A 120 1.83 -2.43 4.82
C GLY A 120 1.79 -3.47 3.71
N LYS A 121 0.60 -3.82 3.20
CA LYS A 121 0.39 -4.83 2.16
C LYS A 121 0.78 -4.32 0.78
N ARG A 122 1.26 -5.24 -0.06
CA ARG A 122 1.57 -5.01 -1.48
C ARG A 122 0.30 -5.15 -2.29
N VAL A 123 -0.30 -4.02 -2.62
CA VAL A 123 -1.52 -3.96 -3.42
C VAL A 123 -1.16 -3.53 -4.84
N LYS A 124 -1.91 -4.00 -5.84
CA LYS A 124 -1.87 -3.48 -7.21
C LYS A 124 -3.26 -3.38 -7.79
N PHE A 125 -3.56 -2.25 -8.42
CA PHE A 125 -4.78 -2.03 -9.19
C PHE A 125 -4.49 -2.16 -10.69
N TYR A 126 -5.37 -2.87 -11.39
CA TYR A 126 -5.42 -2.94 -12.85
C TYR A 126 -6.85 -2.78 -13.33
N THR A 127 -7.04 -2.06 -14.44
CA THR A 127 -8.18 -2.33 -15.30
C THR A 127 -7.89 -3.61 -16.08
N ILE A 128 -8.91 -4.40 -16.40
CA ILE A 128 -8.69 -5.66 -17.12
C ILE A 128 -8.05 -5.43 -18.48
N ALA A 129 -8.44 -4.37 -19.19
CA ALA A 129 -7.81 -3.98 -20.44
C ALA A 129 -6.31 -3.69 -20.26
N SER A 130 -5.92 -2.96 -19.21
CA SER A 130 -4.51 -2.66 -18.95
C SER A 130 -3.70 -3.91 -18.60
N LEU A 131 -4.26 -4.83 -17.82
CA LEU A 131 -3.60 -6.09 -17.49
C LEU A 131 -3.46 -6.99 -18.73
N ALA A 132 -4.50 -7.08 -19.56
CA ALA A 132 -4.45 -7.84 -20.81
C ALA A 132 -3.36 -7.33 -21.75
N ASN A 133 -3.27 -6.01 -21.92
CA ASN A 133 -2.21 -5.40 -22.72
C ASN A 133 -0.82 -5.66 -22.14
N GLU A 134 -0.63 -5.54 -20.81
CA GLU A 134 0.66 -5.83 -20.18
C GLU A 134 1.06 -7.31 -20.35
N LEU A 135 0.09 -8.24 -20.27
CA LEU A 135 0.30 -9.66 -20.50
C LEU A 135 0.70 -9.96 -21.96
N LEU A 136 0.01 -9.37 -22.94
CA LEU A 136 0.33 -9.53 -24.36
C LEU A 136 1.73 -9.01 -24.67
N GLU A 137 2.06 -7.80 -24.24
CA GLU A 137 3.40 -7.24 -24.43
C GLU A 137 4.49 -8.08 -23.75
N ALA A 138 4.23 -8.59 -22.55
CA ALA A 138 5.17 -9.44 -21.83
C ALA A 138 5.37 -10.77 -22.56
N ASN A 139 4.32 -11.34 -23.16
CA ASN A 139 4.42 -12.53 -23.98
C ASN A 139 5.29 -12.29 -25.23
N ASP A 140 5.02 -11.21 -25.97
CA ASP A 140 5.75 -10.85 -27.20
C ASP A 140 7.24 -10.60 -26.92
N LYS A 141 7.57 -10.01 -25.77
CA LYS A 141 8.94 -9.71 -25.34
C LYS A 141 9.62 -10.88 -24.60
N GLY A 142 8.98 -12.05 -24.49
CA GLY A 142 9.51 -13.21 -23.75
C GLY A 142 9.68 -13.00 -22.24
N ASN A 143 8.98 -12.01 -21.67
CA ASN A 143 9.09 -11.58 -20.27
C ASN A 143 7.89 -11.99 -19.40
N LEU A 144 7.00 -12.85 -19.90
CA LEU A 144 5.76 -13.24 -19.22
C LEU A 144 6.01 -13.79 -17.80
N ASN A 145 7.02 -14.65 -17.64
CA ASN A 145 7.43 -15.19 -16.34
C ASN A 145 7.82 -14.11 -15.32
N LYS A 146 8.39 -12.99 -15.79
CA LYS A 146 8.77 -11.87 -14.93
C LYS A 146 7.54 -11.12 -14.42
N LEU A 147 6.51 -10.99 -15.26
CA LEU A 147 5.24 -10.37 -14.88
C LEU A 147 4.48 -11.22 -13.87
N PHE A 148 4.35 -12.53 -14.11
CA PHE A 148 3.73 -13.44 -13.14
C PHE A 148 4.41 -13.39 -11.78
N LYS A 149 5.75 -13.45 -11.73
CA LYS A 149 6.51 -13.32 -10.48
C LYS A 149 6.32 -11.98 -9.77
N LYS A 150 5.93 -10.91 -10.47
CA LYS A 150 5.56 -9.63 -9.83
C LYS A 150 4.17 -9.73 -9.22
N ILE A 151 3.20 -10.29 -9.95
CA ILE A 151 1.81 -10.45 -9.51
C ILE A 151 1.73 -11.41 -8.32
N GLU A 152 2.47 -12.53 -8.35
CA GLU A 152 2.54 -13.51 -7.25
C GLU A 152 3.09 -12.94 -5.94
N LYS A 153 3.84 -11.84 -6.00
CA LYS A 153 4.36 -11.15 -4.81
C LYS A 153 3.36 -10.16 -4.23
N LEU A 154 2.22 -9.93 -4.86
CA LEU A 154 1.20 -9.05 -4.31
C LEU A 154 0.45 -9.78 -3.22
N ASP A 155 0.06 -9.02 -2.19
CA ASP A 155 -0.85 -9.51 -1.17
C ASP A 155 -2.31 -9.30 -1.61
N LEU A 156 -2.57 -8.27 -2.45
CA LEU A 156 -3.88 -8.01 -3.04
C LEU A 156 -3.75 -7.52 -4.49
N LEU A 157 -4.47 -8.16 -5.41
CA LEU A 157 -4.65 -7.72 -6.79
C LEU A 157 -6.09 -7.25 -6.97
N ILE A 158 -6.28 -5.97 -7.26
CA ILE A 158 -7.59 -5.38 -7.56
C ILE A 158 -7.72 -5.32 -9.08
N LEU A 159 -8.76 -5.97 -9.60
CA LEU A 159 -9.14 -5.94 -11.01
C LEU A 159 -10.46 -5.21 -11.14
N ASP A 160 -10.48 -4.18 -11.98
CA ASP A 160 -11.67 -3.38 -12.26
C ASP A 160 -12.00 -3.36 -13.76
N GLU A 161 -13.19 -2.87 -14.09
CA GLU A 161 -13.73 -2.81 -15.46
C GLU A 161 -13.91 -4.20 -16.09
N LEU A 162 -14.53 -5.11 -15.34
CA LEU A 162 -15.09 -6.37 -15.87
C LEU A 162 -16.31 -6.05 -16.76
N GLY A 163 -16.08 -5.50 -17.96
CA GLY A 163 -17.10 -5.36 -19.00
C GLY A 163 -17.28 -3.95 -19.57
N TYR A 164 -16.80 -3.78 -20.80
CA TYR A 164 -17.60 -3.29 -21.93
C TYR A 164 -17.48 -4.30 -23.07
#